data_AF-A0A9Q3GXK9-F1
#
_entry.id   AF-A0A9Q3GXK9-F1
#
_cell.length_a   1.000
_cell.length_b   1.000
_cell.length_c   1.000
_cell.angle_alpha   90.00
_cell.angle_beta   90.00
_cell.angle_gamma   90.00
#
_symmetry.space_group_name_H-M   'P 1'
#
loop_
_entity.id
_entity.type
_entity.pdbx_description
1 polymer ?
#
loop_
_entity_poly.entity_id
_entity_poly.type
_entity_poly.pdbx_seq_one_letter_code
_entity_poly.pdbx_strand_id
1 'polypeptide(L)'
;MDDMIQVLFILGIKINQNQRSKTITLSQQLYIEKILKEFGMENCKTVTTSMDPGLKLVLSNKTNQDSNFSYQKAVGLLNYLTLCSRPDLAYATSVLSQYLDKPLSCHISAFKRILQYLQGTKNYELTLGGTSKNSEIIGYSDSDWGSNYDGRSFSGYGVLCGGLIIWKSKKQPIVALSTTEEELCALTEVTQDTLWIKKLL
;
A
#
# COMPACT_ATOMS: atom_id res chain seq x y z
N MET A 1 27.65 -4.10 29.36
CA MET A 1 28.26 -5.10 28.47
C MET A 1 27.14 -6.04 28.07
N ASP A 2 26.46 -5.93 26.93
CA ASP A 2 26.63 -5.06 25.78
C ASP A 2 25.23 -4.63 25.32
N ASP A 3 25.05 -3.32 25.10
CA ASP A 3 23.88 -2.76 24.46
C ASP A 3 23.86 -3.24 23.00
N MET A 4 23.19 -4.37 22.75
CA MET A 4 22.90 -4.83 21.39
C MET A 4 21.92 -3.85 20.74
N ILE A 5 22.45 -2.76 20.18
CA ILE A 5 21.76 -1.91 19.22
C ILE A 5 21.54 -2.77 17.97
N GLN A 6 20.51 -3.63 17.99
CA GLN A 6 20.15 -4.48 16.87
C GLN A 6 19.19 -3.72 15.94
N VAL A 7 19.62 -2.56 15.46
CA VAL A 7 18.98 -1.88 14.33
C VAL A 7 19.48 -2.57 13.07
N LEU A 8 18.69 -3.50 12.55
CA LEU A 8 19.01 -4.26 11.36
C LEU A 8 18.40 -3.55 10.14
N PHE A 9 19.18 -3.32 9.09
CA PHE A 9 18.67 -2.87 7.80
C PHE A 9 18.61 -4.04 6.83
N ILE A 10 17.41 -4.33 6.30
CA ILE A 10 17.21 -5.33 5.24
C ILE A 10 16.54 -4.64 4.06
N LEU A 11 17.18 -4.67 2.89
CA LEU A 11 16.65 -4.07 1.65
C LEU A 11 16.20 -2.58 1.82
N GLY A 12 16.84 -1.83 2.70
CA GLY A 12 16.47 -0.43 2.98
C GLY A 12 15.24 -0.26 3.89
N ILE A 13 14.78 -1.33 4.53
CA ILE A 13 13.83 -1.31 5.64
C ILE A 13 14.63 -1.32 6.94
N LYS A 14 14.39 -0.35 7.80
CA LYS A 14 14.91 -0.31 9.17
C LYS A 14 14.03 -1.19 10.04
N ILE A 15 14.64 -2.18 10.68
CA ILE A 15 13.98 -3.10 11.61
C ILE A 15 14.42 -2.76 13.01
N ASN A 16 13.46 -2.52 13.89
CA ASN A 16 13.70 -2.31 15.31
C ASN A 16 13.00 -3.39 16.13
N GLN A 17 13.75 -4.11 16.95
CA GLN A 17 13.22 -5.16 17.80
C GLN A 17 13.23 -4.71 19.26
N ASN A 18 12.05 -4.64 19.86
CA ASN A 18 11.91 -4.35 21.28
C ASN A 18 11.62 -5.63 22.05
N GLN A 19 12.65 -6.13 22.73
CA GLN A 19 12.58 -7.37 23.51
C GLN A 19 11.61 -7.27 24.70
N ARG A 20 11.44 -6.08 25.31
CA ARG A 20 10.55 -5.89 26.47
C ARG A 20 9.08 -6.01 26.09
N SER A 21 8.70 -5.39 24.97
CA SER A 21 7.33 -5.44 24.45
C SER A 21 7.07 -6.64 23.52
N LYS A 22 8.12 -7.40 23.15
CA LYS A 22 8.08 -8.47 22.14
C LYS A 22 7.52 -7.98 20.80
N THR A 23 7.91 -6.78 20.39
CA THR A 23 7.45 -6.14 19.15
C THR A 23 8.59 -5.96 18.16
N ILE A 24 8.26 -6.03 16.88
CA ILE A 24 9.15 -5.72 15.75
C ILE A 24 8.52 -4.57 14.98
N THR A 25 9.24 -3.46 14.78
CA THR A 25 8.79 -2.37 13.91
C THR A 25 9.57 -2.34 12.61
N LEU A 26 8.85 -2.08 11.51
CA LEU A 26 9.37 -1.96 10.15
C LEU A 26 9.17 -0.52 9.69
N SER A 27 10.27 0.14 9.36
CA SER A 27 10.30 1.56 9.01
C SER A 27 11.03 1.80 7.70
N GLN A 28 10.42 2.55 6.80
CA GLN A 28 10.99 2.94 5.50
C GLN A 28 11.24 4.44 5.39
N GLN A 29 11.38 5.15 6.52
CA GLN A 29 11.56 6.60 6.55
C GLN A 29 12.67 7.08 5.59
N LEU A 30 13.85 6.47 5.64
CA LEU A 30 14.98 6.87 4.78
C LEU A 30 14.67 6.69 3.28
N TYR A 31 13.90 5.67 2.94
CA TYR A 31 13.48 5.43 1.56
C TYR A 31 12.44 6.46 1.12
N ILE A 32 11.49 6.83 1.99
CA ILE A 32 10.53 7.91 1.75
C ILE A 32 11.26 9.23 1.52
N GLU A 33 12.24 9.58 2.38
CA GLU A 33 13.05 10.80 2.24
C GLU A 33 13.83 10.82 0.92
N LYS A 34 14.40 9.67 0.51
CA LYS A 34 15.07 9.53 -0.80
C LYS A 34 14.10 9.76 -1.98
N ILE A 35 12.90 9.19 -1.93
CA ILE A 35 11.88 9.39 -2.97
C ILE A 35 11.48 10.87 -3.04
N LEU A 36 11.22 11.49 -1.89
CA LEU A 36 10.84 12.91 -1.82
C LEU A 36 11.93 13.80 -2.44
N LYS A 37 13.20 13.51 -2.15
CA LYS A 37 14.34 14.21 -2.75
C LYS A 37 14.42 14.01 -4.26
N GLU A 38 14.25 12.79 -4.75
CA GLU A 38 14.30 12.45 -6.17
C GLU A 38 13.27 13.23 -6.99
N PHE A 39 12.08 13.48 -6.42
CA PHE A 39 11.00 14.23 -7.09
C PHE A 39 10.93 15.71 -6.67
N GLY A 40 11.89 16.23 -5.90
CA GLY A 40 11.94 17.63 -5.47
C GLY A 40 10.79 18.04 -4.53
N MET A 41 10.30 17.09 -3.72
CA MET A 41 9.11 17.20 -2.87
C MET A 41 9.44 17.26 -1.36
N GLU A 42 10.69 17.50 -0.98
CA GLU A 42 11.14 17.52 0.43
C GLU A 42 10.42 18.56 1.29
N ASN A 43 9.98 19.67 0.68
CA ASN A 43 9.30 20.79 1.34
C ASN A 43 7.85 20.95 0.87
N CYS A 44 7.23 19.89 0.34
CA CYS A 44 5.85 19.97 -0.13
C CYS A 44 4.86 20.10 1.03
N LYS A 45 3.70 20.72 0.76
CA LYS A 45 2.58 20.74 1.72
C LYS A 45 2.12 19.31 1.99
N THR A 46 1.79 19.03 3.25
CA THR A 46 1.29 17.71 3.65
C THR A 46 -0.21 17.60 3.41
N VAL A 47 -0.69 16.38 3.16
CA VAL A 47 -2.11 16.04 3.08
C VAL A 47 -2.40 14.86 3.99
N THR A 48 -3.64 14.73 4.44
CA THR A 48 -4.06 13.69 5.41
C THR A 48 -4.48 12.38 4.76
N THR A 49 -4.79 12.38 3.47
CA THR A 49 -5.20 11.17 2.72
C THR A 49 -4.30 10.92 1.53
N SER A 50 -3.96 9.66 1.29
CA SER A 50 -3.10 9.23 0.17
C SER A 50 -3.77 9.45 -1.19
N MET A 51 -5.09 9.25 -1.27
CA MET A 51 -5.93 9.49 -2.44
C MET A 51 -7.04 10.48 -2.09
N ASP A 52 -7.54 11.22 -3.07
CA ASP A 52 -8.76 12.00 -2.92
C ASP A 52 -9.98 11.05 -3.10
N PRO A 53 -10.90 10.94 -2.12
CA PRO A 53 -12.06 10.04 -2.18
C PRO A 53 -12.97 10.27 -3.40
N GLY A 54 -13.01 11.50 -3.93
CA GLY A 54 -13.82 11.84 -5.11
C GLY A 54 -13.10 11.67 -6.45
N LEU A 55 -11.83 11.30 -6.45
CA LEU A 55 -11.00 11.33 -7.67
C LEU A 55 -11.29 10.12 -8.56
N LYS A 56 -12.11 10.33 -9.59
CA LYS A 56 -12.25 9.40 -10.70
C LYS A 56 -11.16 9.68 -11.73
N LEU A 57 -10.14 8.82 -11.75
CA LEU A 57 -9.12 8.85 -12.79
C LEU A 57 -9.74 8.40 -14.12
N VAL A 58 -9.49 9.17 -15.18
CA VAL A 58 -10.08 8.98 -16.49
C VAL A 58 -9.04 8.35 -17.42
N LEU A 59 -9.43 7.32 -18.16
CA LEU A 59 -8.69 6.91 -19.35
C LEU A 59 -8.96 7.89 -20.48
N SER A 60 -7.92 8.52 -21.02
CA SER A 60 -8.03 9.34 -22.23
C SER A 60 -7.04 8.86 -23.28
N ASN A 61 -7.50 8.81 -24.53
CA ASN A 61 -6.65 8.52 -25.69
C ASN A 61 -5.70 9.69 -26.05
N LYS A 62 -5.77 10.81 -25.33
CA LYS A 62 -4.92 11.98 -25.54
C LYS A 62 -3.61 11.80 -24.78
N THR A 63 -2.51 11.61 -25.51
CA THR A 63 -1.17 11.63 -24.93
C THR A 63 -0.74 13.07 -24.66
N ASN A 64 -0.90 13.53 -23.43
CA ASN A 64 -0.16 14.69 -22.94
C ASN A 64 1.07 14.15 -22.20
N GLN A 65 2.03 13.61 -22.95
CA GLN A 65 3.30 13.19 -22.37
C GLN A 65 4.21 14.41 -22.23
N ASP A 66 4.61 14.71 -20.99
CA ASP A 66 5.94 15.23 -20.75
C ASP A 66 6.91 14.04 -20.89
N SER A 67 7.71 14.02 -21.95
CA SER A 67 8.60 12.91 -22.33
C SER A 67 9.67 12.54 -21.30
N ASN A 68 9.84 13.32 -20.23
CA ASN A 68 10.91 13.16 -19.25
C ASN A 68 10.48 12.52 -17.91
N PHE A 69 9.18 12.32 -17.65
CA PHE A 69 8.72 11.71 -16.38
C PHE A 69 8.48 10.21 -16.52
N SER A 70 9.35 9.41 -15.91
CA SER A 70 9.18 7.95 -15.89
C SER A 70 8.12 7.50 -14.88
N TYR A 71 6.85 7.54 -15.28
CA TYR A 71 5.71 7.17 -14.42
C TYR A 71 5.78 5.73 -13.92
N GLN A 72 6.24 4.78 -14.74
CA GLN A 72 6.40 3.38 -14.34
C GLN A 72 7.38 3.22 -13.18
N LYS A 73 8.51 3.94 -13.24
CA LYS A 73 9.47 4.00 -12.14
C LYS A 73 8.82 4.58 -10.88
N ALA A 74 8.08 5.68 -11.02
CA ALA A 74 7.40 6.34 -9.91
C ALA A 74 6.41 5.41 -9.19
N VAL A 75 5.56 4.69 -9.94
CA VAL A 75 4.63 3.70 -9.37
C VAL A 75 5.38 2.51 -8.77
N GLY A 76 6.47 2.05 -9.39
CA GLY A 76 7.33 0.99 -8.84
C GLY A 76 7.92 1.33 -7.47
N LEU A 77 8.33 2.59 -7.26
CA LEU A 77 8.81 3.08 -5.96
C LEU A 77 7.72 3.02 -4.88
N LEU A 78 6.48 3.39 -5.22
CA LEU A 78 5.32 3.28 -4.31
C LEU A 78 4.94 1.84 -4.03
N ASN A 79 5.05 0.96 -5.02
CA ASN A 79 4.77 -0.46 -4.85
C ASN A 79 5.72 -1.09 -3.84
N TYR A 80 7.01 -0.70 -3.86
CA TYR A 80 7.97 -1.13 -2.86
C TYR A 80 7.63 -0.65 -1.44
N LEU A 81 7.22 0.61 -1.29
CA LEU A 81 6.75 1.13 0.01
C LEU A 81 5.55 0.32 0.53
N THR A 82 4.58 0.13 -0.36
CA THR A 82 3.33 -0.55 -0.06
C THR A 82 3.58 -1.98 0.38
N LEU A 83 4.43 -2.73 -0.34
CA LEU A 83 4.71 -4.13 -0.06
C LEU A 83 5.44 -4.34 1.28
N CYS A 84 6.28 -3.41 1.68
CA CYS A 84 7.19 -3.61 2.80
C CYS A 84 6.67 -3.07 4.15
N SER A 85 6.10 -1.86 4.19
CA SER A 85 5.68 -1.27 5.47
C SER A 85 4.52 -0.28 5.40
N ARG A 86 3.95 0.00 4.22
CA ARG A 86 2.91 1.03 4.03
C ARG A 86 1.59 0.46 3.49
N PRO A 87 0.85 -0.34 4.28
CA PRO A 87 -0.44 -0.90 3.88
C PRO A 87 -1.48 0.16 3.50
N ASP A 88 -1.39 1.34 4.11
CA ASP A 88 -2.21 2.52 3.85
C ASP A 88 -2.12 3.07 2.41
N LEU A 89 -1.07 2.70 1.68
CA LEU A 89 -0.90 3.06 0.27
C LEU A 89 -1.43 2.00 -0.71
N ALA A 90 -1.93 0.85 -0.24
CA ALA A 90 -2.29 -0.27 -1.08
C ALA A 90 -3.31 0.11 -2.16
N TYR A 91 -4.40 0.78 -1.78
CA TYR A 91 -5.42 1.21 -2.71
C TYR A 91 -4.88 2.23 -3.72
N ALA A 92 -4.25 3.30 -3.23
CA ALA A 92 -3.74 4.37 -4.10
C ALA A 92 -2.73 3.86 -5.13
N THR A 93 -1.83 2.98 -4.72
CA THR A 93 -0.84 2.35 -5.61
C THR A 93 -1.50 1.42 -6.63
N SER A 94 -2.49 0.63 -6.20
CA SER A 94 -3.26 -0.25 -7.08
C SER A 94 -4.01 0.53 -8.17
N VAL A 95 -4.61 1.66 -7.80
CA VAL A 95 -5.30 2.53 -8.74
C VAL A 95 -4.33 3.15 -9.76
N LEU A 96 -3.20 3.69 -9.31
CA LEU A 96 -2.18 4.25 -10.22
C LEU A 96 -1.55 3.20 -11.15
N SER A 97 -1.40 1.97 -10.68
CA SER A 97 -0.84 0.86 -11.48
C SER A 97 -1.69 0.48 -12.70
N GLN A 98 -2.95 0.93 -12.77
CA GLN A 98 -3.78 0.75 -13.97
C GLN A 98 -3.32 1.61 -15.16
N TYR A 99 -2.53 2.67 -14.91
CA TYR A 99 -2.24 3.71 -15.89
C TYR A 99 -0.75 3.80 -16.26
N LEU A 100 -0.08 2.65 -16.44
CA LEU A 100 1.37 2.56 -16.64
C LEU A 100 1.86 2.85 -18.07
N ASP A 101 1.03 2.63 -19.09
CA ASP A 101 1.42 2.78 -20.50
C ASP A 101 1.35 4.24 -20.96
N LYS A 102 0.20 4.89 -20.72
CA LYS A 102 -0.08 6.26 -21.18
C LYS A 102 -0.56 7.14 -20.03
N PRO A 103 0.36 7.57 -19.14
CA PRO A 103 -0.01 8.39 -18.00
C PRO A 103 -0.43 9.80 -18.45
N LEU A 104 -1.57 10.28 -17.94
CA LEU A 104 -2.05 11.65 -18.07
C LEU A 104 -1.53 12.53 -16.93
N SER A 105 -1.62 13.85 -17.12
CA SER A 105 -1.27 14.84 -16.09
C SER A 105 -2.03 14.63 -14.78
N CYS A 106 -3.28 14.16 -14.82
CA CYS A 106 -4.06 13.83 -13.63
C CYS A 106 -3.45 12.67 -12.83
N HIS A 107 -2.89 11.65 -13.49
CA HIS A 107 -2.22 10.53 -12.81
C HIS A 107 -0.91 10.96 -12.17
N ILE A 108 -0.15 11.85 -12.82
CA ILE A 108 1.07 12.45 -12.24
C ILE A 108 0.71 13.33 -11.04
N SER A 109 -0.38 14.10 -11.12
CA SER A 109 -0.88 14.89 -9.99
C SER A 109 -1.29 14.01 -8.81
N ALA A 110 -1.97 12.89 -9.08
CA ALA A 110 -2.35 11.91 -8.06
C ALA A 110 -1.10 11.28 -7.40
N PHE A 111 -0.09 10.93 -8.19
CA PHE A 111 1.21 10.47 -7.65
C PHE A 111 1.86 11.52 -6.75
N LYS A 112 1.91 12.80 -7.17
CA LYS A 112 2.44 13.89 -6.34
C LYS A 112 1.66 14.07 -5.05
N ARG A 113 0.33 13.89 -5.06
CA ARG A 113 -0.49 13.89 -3.84
C ARG A 113 -0.08 12.78 -2.86
N ILE A 114 0.21 11.58 -3.35
CA ILE A 114 0.71 10.49 -2.48
C ILE A 114 2.04 10.87 -1.83
N LEU A 115 2.94 11.54 -2.56
CA LEU A 115 4.19 12.05 -1.99
C LEU A 115 3.94 13.13 -0.91
N GLN A 116 2.95 14.01 -1.10
CA GLN A 116 2.53 14.98 -0.07
C GLN A 116 2.01 14.28 1.20
N TYR A 117 1.29 13.18 1.04
CA TYR A 117 0.83 12.36 2.15
C TYR A 117 2.02 11.67 2.87
N LEU A 118 2.95 11.10 2.10
CA LEU A 118 4.17 10.50 2.60
C LEU A 118 5.05 11.49 3.37
N GLN A 119 5.13 12.75 2.93
CA GLN A 119 5.84 13.81 3.65
C GLN A 119 5.30 13.99 5.08
N GLY A 120 3.98 13.97 5.25
CA GLY A 120 3.34 14.10 6.57
C GLY A 120 3.40 12.84 7.43
N THR A 121 3.59 11.68 6.79
CA THR A 121 3.51 10.35 7.43
C THR A 121 4.83 9.57 7.36
N LYS A 122 5.95 10.23 7.08
CA LYS A 122 7.26 9.58 6.88
C LYS A 122 7.76 8.77 8.08
N ASN A 123 7.29 9.11 9.28
CA ASN A 123 7.64 8.47 10.54
C ASN A 123 6.72 7.28 10.88
N TYR A 124 5.76 6.93 10.02
CA TYR A 124 4.89 5.79 10.27
C TYR A 124 5.67 4.49 10.12
N GLU A 125 5.46 3.59 11.07
CA GLU A 125 6.10 2.28 11.12
C GLU A 125 5.05 1.20 11.28
N LEU A 126 5.27 0.06 10.63
CA LEU A 126 4.43 -1.12 10.80
C LEU A 126 4.95 -1.91 12.00
N THR A 127 4.11 -2.08 13.03
CA THR A 127 4.45 -2.83 14.24
C THR A 127 3.81 -4.22 14.22
N LEU A 128 4.63 -5.24 14.44
CA LEU A 128 4.24 -6.65 14.56
C LEU A 128 4.58 -7.16 15.96
N GLY A 129 3.81 -8.13 16.44
CA GLY A 129 3.96 -8.74 17.74
C GLY A 129 3.31 -7.94 18.87
N GLY A 130 3.76 -8.21 20.09
CA GLY A 130 3.19 -7.64 21.30
C GLY A 130 3.06 -8.67 22.42
N THR A 131 2.59 -8.22 23.57
CA THR A 131 2.36 -9.06 24.76
C THR A 131 1.01 -9.77 24.75
N SER A 132 0.12 -9.45 23.81
CA SER A 132 -1.16 -10.15 23.65
C SER A 132 -0.93 -11.58 23.15
N LYS A 133 -1.55 -12.55 23.81
CA LYS A 133 -1.45 -13.98 23.47
C LYS A 133 -2.24 -14.38 22.22
N ASN A 134 -2.89 -13.43 21.54
CA ASN A 134 -3.75 -13.72 20.40
C ASN A 134 -2.89 -13.96 19.16
N SER A 135 -2.39 -15.18 19.03
CA SER A 135 -1.73 -15.71 17.82
C SER A 135 -2.76 -16.21 16.80
N GLU A 136 -4.05 -15.89 17.00
CA GLU A 136 -5.09 -16.24 16.06
C GLU A 136 -4.89 -15.47 14.75
N ILE A 137 -5.08 -16.20 13.64
CA ILE A 137 -5.02 -15.62 12.31
C ILE A 137 -6.42 -15.08 12.00
N ILE A 138 -6.53 -13.78 11.79
CA ILE A 138 -7.80 -13.10 11.50
C ILE A 138 -7.67 -12.40 10.16
N GLY A 139 -8.51 -12.78 9.19
CA GLY A 139 -8.62 -12.12 7.90
C GLY A 139 -9.82 -11.17 7.87
N TYR A 140 -9.60 -9.96 7.37
CA TYR A 140 -10.65 -8.99 7.03
C TYR A 140 -10.66 -8.79 5.53
N SER A 141 -11.84 -8.75 4.93
CA SER A 141 -12.04 -8.41 3.52
C SER A 141 -13.12 -7.33 3.42
N ASP A 142 -12.98 -6.48 2.40
CA ASP A 142 -13.93 -5.44 2.04
C ASP A 142 -13.89 -5.24 0.52
N SER A 143 -14.97 -4.68 -0.02
CA SER A 143 -15.11 -4.54 -1.46
C SER A 143 -15.99 -3.35 -1.87
N ASP A 144 -15.73 -2.80 -3.07
CA ASP A 144 -16.41 -1.61 -3.60
C ASP A 144 -16.91 -1.80 -5.05
N TRP A 145 -18.24 -1.88 -5.18
CA TRP A 145 -18.95 -2.35 -6.37
C TRP A 145 -19.05 -1.38 -7.52
N GLY A 146 -18.61 -1.85 -8.69
CA GLY A 146 -18.62 -1.06 -9.93
C GLY A 146 -17.85 0.25 -9.80
N SER A 147 -16.92 0.33 -8.84
CA SER A 147 -16.21 1.56 -8.47
C SER A 147 -15.29 2.09 -9.56
N ASN A 148 -14.84 1.21 -10.46
CA ASN A 148 -13.98 1.57 -11.58
C ASN A 148 -14.76 1.88 -12.87
N TYR A 149 -14.15 2.64 -13.78
CA TYR A 149 -14.78 3.11 -15.02
C TYR A 149 -15.25 1.98 -15.97
N ASP A 150 -14.70 0.77 -15.86
CA ASP A 150 -15.06 -0.41 -16.64
C ASP A 150 -16.10 -1.30 -15.96
N GLY A 151 -16.72 -0.81 -14.88
CA GLY A 151 -17.71 -1.54 -14.10
C GLY A 151 -17.12 -2.63 -13.23
N ARG A 152 -15.78 -2.78 -13.20
CA ARG A 152 -15.12 -3.74 -12.31
C ARG A 152 -14.97 -3.17 -10.92
N SER A 153 -15.13 -4.09 -9.98
CA SER A 153 -15.06 -3.92 -8.55
C SER A 153 -13.63 -3.85 -8.02
N PHE A 154 -13.46 -3.33 -6.81
CA PHE A 154 -12.18 -3.30 -6.10
C PHE A 154 -12.29 -4.12 -4.81
N SER A 155 -11.35 -5.02 -4.58
CA SER A 155 -11.25 -5.77 -3.34
C SER A 155 -10.07 -5.28 -2.52
N GLY A 156 -10.31 -5.11 -1.22
CA GLY A 156 -9.30 -4.85 -0.21
C GLY A 156 -9.33 -5.93 0.85
N TYR A 157 -8.18 -6.38 1.33
CA TYR A 157 -8.15 -7.29 2.47
C TYR A 157 -6.86 -7.15 3.27
N GLY A 158 -6.92 -7.59 4.51
CA GLY A 158 -5.80 -7.64 5.44
C GLY A 158 -5.87 -8.87 6.34
N VAL A 159 -4.74 -9.52 6.56
CA VAL A 159 -4.62 -10.66 7.49
C VAL A 159 -3.74 -10.26 8.66
N LEU A 160 -4.25 -10.47 9.86
CA LEU A 160 -3.57 -10.18 11.12
C LEU A 160 -3.13 -11.47 11.81
N CYS A 161 -1.92 -11.46 12.34
CA CYS A 161 -1.39 -12.45 13.28
C CYS A 161 -0.38 -11.73 14.19
N GLY A 162 -0.84 -11.31 15.38
CA GLY A 162 -0.04 -10.41 16.25
C GLY A 162 0.27 -9.04 15.63
N GLY A 163 -0.34 -8.68 14.51
CA GLY A 163 -0.05 -7.49 13.70
C GLY A 163 -0.48 -7.73 12.26
N LEU A 164 -0.54 -6.70 11.43
CA LEU A 164 -0.94 -6.84 10.01
C LEU A 164 0.22 -7.43 9.20
N ILE A 165 0.06 -8.69 8.76
CA ILE A 165 1.12 -9.46 8.08
C ILE A 165 0.92 -9.54 6.56
N ILE A 166 -0.32 -9.51 6.10
CA ILE A 166 -0.67 -9.47 4.68
C ILE A 166 -1.70 -8.38 4.47
N TRP A 167 -1.57 -7.63 3.39
CA TRP A 167 -2.56 -6.67 2.95
C TRP A 167 -2.49 -6.58 1.43
N LYS A 168 -3.65 -6.42 0.79
CA LYS A 168 -3.74 -6.16 -0.65
C LYS A 168 -4.92 -5.26 -0.94
N SER A 169 -4.80 -4.48 -2.00
CA SER A 169 -5.93 -3.82 -2.64
C SER A 169 -5.79 -3.99 -4.14
N LYS A 170 -6.81 -4.50 -4.79
CA LYS A 170 -6.72 -4.96 -6.18
C LYS A 170 -8.06 -4.81 -6.87
N LYS A 171 -8.00 -4.40 -8.14
CA LYS A 171 -9.14 -4.47 -9.04
C LYS A 171 -9.49 -5.91 -9.38
N GLN A 172 -10.76 -6.27 -9.24
CA GLN A 172 -11.22 -7.62 -9.56
C GLN A 172 -11.04 -7.94 -11.04
N PRO A 173 -10.72 -9.21 -11.38
CA PRO A 173 -10.55 -9.62 -12.78
C PRO A 173 -11.88 -9.68 -13.54
N ILE A 174 -12.99 -9.89 -12.83
CA ILE A 174 -14.34 -10.02 -13.38
C ILE A 174 -15.19 -8.78 -13.03
N VAL A 175 -16.27 -8.59 -13.79
CA VAL A 175 -17.33 -7.63 -13.45
C VAL A 175 -18.35 -8.38 -12.60
N ALA A 176 -18.46 -8.04 -11.33
CA ALA A 176 -19.43 -8.64 -10.43
C ALA A 176 -20.86 -8.18 -10.78
N LEU A 177 -21.81 -9.11 -10.82
CA LEU A 177 -23.21 -8.85 -11.14
C LEU A 177 -24.00 -8.33 -9.93
N SER A 178 -23.45 -8.46 -8.73
CA SER A 178 -24.03 -7.97 -7.49
C SER A 178 -22.96 -7.62 -6.46
N THR A 179 -23.32 -6.82 -5.46
CA THR A 179 -22.44 -6.55 -4.30
C THR A 179 -22.06 -7.83 -3.58
N THR A 180 -22.97 -8.81 -3.49
CA THR A 180 -22.70 -10.10 -2.86
C THR A 180 -21.64 -10.91 -3.60
N GLU A 181 -21.66 -10.90 -4.94
CA GLU A 181 -20.67 -11.64 -5.74
C GLU A 181 -19.26 -11.07 -5.57
N GLU A 182 -19.15 -9.75 -5.52
CA GLU A 182 -17.88 -9.11 -5.29
C GLU A 182 -17.35 -9.34 -3.87
N GLU A 183 -18.22 -9.27 -2.84
CA GLU A 183 -17.86 -9.59 -1.46
C GLU A 183 -17.33 -11.03 -1.37
N LEU A 184 -17.98 -11.97 -2.07
CA LEU A 184 -17.53 -13.36 -2.16
C LEU A 184 -16.15 -13.48 -2.82
N CYS A 185 -15.89 -12.69 -3.87
CA CYS A 185 -14.59 -12.66 -4.52
C CYS A 185 -13.49 -12.15 -3.58
N ALA A 186 -13.74 -11.04 -2.86
CA ALA A 186 -12.82 -10.49 -1.87
C ALA A 186 -12.54 -11.49 -0.73
N LEU A 187 -13.60 -12.13 -0.23
CA LEU A 187 -13.51 -13.15 0.81
C LEU A 187 -12.72 -14.39 0.34
N THR A 188 -12.88 -14.78 -0.91
CA THR A 188 -12.14 -15.91 -1.49
C THR A 188 -10.64 -15.61 -1.54
N GLU A 189 -10.24 -14.40 -1.95
CA GLU A 189 -8.82 -13.99 -1.99
C GLU A 189 -8.21 -13.98 -0.57
N VAL A 190 -8.88 -13.39 0.42
CA VAL A 190 -8.34 -13.38 1.80
C VAL A 190 -8.27 -14.78 2.40
N THR A 191 -9.22 -15.65 2.06
CA THR A 191 -9.24 -17.04 2.55
C THR A 191 -8.07 -17.84 1.99
N GLN A 192 -7.71 -17.65 0.72
CA GLN A 192 -6.55 -18.32 0.12
C GLN A 192 -5.25 -17.96 0.86
N ASP A 193 -5.01 -16.66 1.09
CA ASP A 193 -3.84 -16.19 1.82
C ASP A 193 -3.84 -16.64 3.29
N THR A 194 -5.00 -16.60 3.94
CA THR A 194 -5.17 -17.05 5.33
C THR A 194 -4.90 -18.55 5.48
N LEU A 195 -5.40 -19.37 4.54
CA LEU A 195 -5.13 -20.81 4.50
C LEU A 195 -3.65 -21.11 4.26
N TRP A 196 -2.98 -20.31 3.43
CA TRP A 196 -1.55 -20.44 3.21
C TRP A 196 -0.75 -20.15 4.48
N ILE A 197 -1.07 -19.07 5.22
CA ILE A 197 -0.42 -18.76 6.50
C ILE A 197 -0.67 -19.88 7.52
N LYS A 198 -1.91 -20.39 7.61
CA LYS A 198 -2.26 -21.49 8.53
C LYS A 198 -1.48 -22.78 8.24
N LYS A 199 -1.04 -23.00 7.00
CA LYS A 199 -0.19 -24.15 6.63
C LYS A 199 1.29 -23.90 6.89
N LEU A 200 1.71 -22.63 6.89
CA LEU A 200 3.09 -22.22 7.11
C LEU A 200 3.48 -22.28 8.60
N LEU A 201 2.54 -21.87 9.48
CA LEU A 201 2.67 -21.88 10.93
C LEU A 201 2.36 -23.26 11.52
#